data_AF-A0A120MYT1-F1
#
_entry.id   AF-A0A120MYT1-F1
#
_cell.length_a   1.000
_cell.length_b   1.000
_cell.length_c   1.000
_cell.angle_alpha   90.00
_cell.angle_beta   90.00
_cell.angle_gamma   90.00
#
_symmetry.space_group_name_H-M   'P 1'
#
loop_
_entity.id
_entity.type
_entity.pdbx_description
1 polymer ?
#
loop_
_entity_poly.entity_id
_entity_poly.type
_entity_poly.pdbx_seq_one_letter_code
_entity_poly.pdbx_strand_id
1 'polypeptide(L)'
;MIYEMANNGAISYITSGDPNGDGATNDLMWIPRTQTDIELVPDFATDTRTPAQIWAQLNNFINQDAYLNSHRGQYAKRNGVILPYFHRLDLHLAQDFYVKSGNVKNTIEISVDIINFANLINRSWGLYQDSYNGFNSGSTTVLKYQGIDSSTGQAKYSFPYLDKNNLIPVTKSFIYDTSQLSRYQAQVGIRYIFN
;
A
#
# COMPACT_ATOMS: atom_id res chain seq x y z
N MET A 1 21.23 7.09 16.96
CA MET A 1 20.63 6.07 16.07
C MET A 1 19.24 5.76 16.58
N ILE A 2 18.26 5.66 15.69
CA ILE A 2 16.87 5.32 16.02
C ILE A 2 16.44 4.17 15.10
N TYR A 3 15.82 3.13 15.66
CA TYR A 3 15.24 2.03 14.92
C TYR A 3 13.72 2.01 15.12
N GLU A 4 12.98 1.77 14.05
CA GLU A 4 11.52 1.70 14.04
C GLU A 4 11.07 0.42 13.33
N MET A 5 10.12 -0.29 13.94
CA MET A 5 9.34 -1.34 13.33
C MET A 5 7.87 -1.04 13.58
N ALA A 6 7.12 -0.77 12.52
CA ALA A 6 5.71 -0.43 12.60
C ALA A 6 4.98 -0.93 11.35
N ASN A 7 3.65 -1.06 11.44
CA ASN A 7 2.80 -1.24 10.26
C ASN A 7 2.48 0.10 9.63
N ASN A 8 2.23 0.10 8.32
CA ASN A 8 1.87 1.31 7.57
C ASN A 8 0.38 1.69 7.69
N GLY A 9 -0.31 1.18 8.71
CA GLY A 9 -1.73 1.39 8.95
C GLY A 9 -2.62 0.19 8.62
N ALA A 10 -3.92 0.41 8.71
CA ALA A 10 -4.95 -0.58 8.42
C ALA A 10 -5.84 -0.12 7.26
N ILE A 11 -6.31 -1.07 6.45
CA ILE A 11 -7.19 -0.82 5.32
C ILE A 11 -8.40 -1.76 5.28
N SER A 12 -9.39 -1.38 4.47
CA SER A 12 -10.55 -2.19 4.11
C SER A 12 -10.49 -2.60 2.64
N TYR A 13 -10.81 -3.85 2.33
CA TYR A 13 -11.12 -4.24 0.95
C TYR A 13 -12.53 -3.78 0.60
N ILE A 14 -12.64 -2.96 -0.44
CA ILE A 14 -13.91 -2.37 -0.87
C ILE A 14 -14.21 -2.70 -2.34
N THR A 15 -15.49 -2.52 -2.69
CA THR A 15 -15.97 -2.51 -4.07
C THR A 15 -16.20 -1.06 -4.50
N SER A 16 -15.77 -0.70 -5.70
CA SER A 16 -16.09 0.60 -6.28
C SER A 16 -17.51 0.64 -6.83
N GLY A 17 -18.11 1.82 -6.77
CA GLY A 17 -19.54 2.02 -7.01
C GLY A 17 -20.29 2.10 -5.69
N ASP A 18 -21.59 1.83 -5.77
CA ASP A 18 -22.53 1.91 -4.66
C ASP A 18 -23.49 0.71 -4.74
N PRO A 19 -23.01 -0.52 -4.48
CA PRO A 19 -23.85 -1.71 -4.47
C PRO A 19 -24.93 -1.70 -3.39
N ASN A 20 -24.77 -0.92 -2.30
CA ASN A 20 -25.77 -0.87 -1.22
C ASN A 20 -26.83 0.25 -1.41
N GLY A 21 -26.58 1.21 -2.31
CA GLY A 21 -27.48 2.29 -2.68
C GLY A 21 -27.53 3.47 -1.70
N ASP A 22 -26.54 3.63 -0.82
CA ASP A 22 -26.52 4.67 0.23
C ASP A 22 -25.84 5.99 -0.21
N GLY A 23 -25.32 6.03 -1.45
CA GLY A 23 -24.63 7.19 -2.02
C GLY A 23 -23.18 7.36 -1.57
N ALA A 24 -22.62 6.43 -0.80
CA ALA A 24 -21.21 6.39 -0.44
C ALA A 24 -20.42 5.40 -1.31
N THR A 25 -19.09 5.57 -1.33
CA THR A 25 -18.16 4.70 -2.09
C THR A 25 -17.20 4.00 -1.14
N ASN A 26 -17.76 3.36 -0.10
CA ASN A 26 -17.01 2.74 0.99
C ASN A 26 -17.51 1.31 1.32
N ASP A 27 -18.18 0.70 0.34
CA ASP A 27 -18.83 -0.60 0.46
C ASP A 27 -17.81 -1.72 0.56
N LEU A 28 -17.92 -2.50 1.63
CA LEU A 28 -17.03 -3.62 1.89
C LEU A 28 -17.19 -4.68 0.82
N MET A 29 -16.07 -5.23 0.35
CA MET A 29 -16.06 -6.25 -0.69
C MET A 29 -16.65 -7.57 -0.16
N TRP A 30 -17.58 -8.17 -0.89
CA TRP A 30 -17.91 -9.59 -0.69
C TRP A 30 -16.76 -10.47 -1.19
N ILE A 31 -16.28 -11.39 -0.36
CA ILE A 31 -15.18 -12.29 -0.69
C ILE A 31 -15.77 -13.62 -1.13
N PRO A 32 -15.81 -13.99 -2.41
CA PRO A 32 -16.45 -15.23 -2.86
C PRO A 32 -15.66 -16.50 -2.42
N ARG A 33 -16.36 -17.59 -2.07
CA ARG A 33 -15.74 -18.92 -1.87
C ARG A 33 -15.54 -19.61 -3.21
N THR A 34 -16.54 -19.52 -4.08
CA THR A 34 -16.60 -20.19 -5.37
C THR A 34 -17.10 -19.25 -6.46
N GLN A 35 -16.95 -19.67 -7.73
CA GLN A 35 -17.39 -18.86 -8.88
C GLN A 35 -18.90 -18.59 -8.85
N THR A 36 -19.69 -19.47 -8.25
CA THR A 36 -21.15 -19.31 -8.16
C THR A 36 -21.58 -18.30 -7.10
N ASP A 37 -20.67 -17.81 -6.25
CA ASP A 37 -20.99 -16.83 -5.20
C ASP A 37 -20.95 -15.39 -5.71
N ILE A 38 -20.58 -15.17 -6.98
CA ILE A 38 -20.41 -13.84 -7.56
C ILE A 38 -20.69 -13.85 -9.07
N GLU A 39 -21.47 -12.89 -9.55
CA GLU A 39 -21.70 -12.69 -10.98
C GLU A 39 -20.60 -11.81 -11.56
N LEU A 40 -19.69 -12.39 -12.34
CA LEU A 40 -18.54 -11.70 -12.92
C LEU A 40 -18.75 -11.36 -14.39
N VAL A 41 -18.51 -10.10 -14.75
CA VAL A 41 -18.61 -9.58 -16.12
C VAL A 41 -17.34 -8.85 -16.56
N PRO A 42 -17.10 -8.72 -17.89
CA PRO A 42 -15.98 -7.95 -18.41
C PRO A 42 -15.97 -6.51 -17.87
N ASP A 43 -14.78 -5.96 -17.61
CA ASP A 43 -14.64 -4.66 -16.93
C ASP A 43 -15.00 -3.45 -17.82
N PHE A 44 -14.81 -3.61 -19.12
CA PHE A 44 -15.08 -2.59 -20.14
C PHE A 44 -15.43 -3.25 -21.49
N ALA A 45 -15.97 -2.46 -22.43
CA ALA A 45 -16.56 -2.96 -23.67
C ALA A 45 -15.65 -3.86 -24.53
N THR A 46 -14.33 -3.64 -24.51
CA THR A 46 -13.34 -4.42 -25.27
C THR A 46 -12.57 -5.42 -24.41
N ASP A 47 -12.96 -5.64 -23.15
CA ASP A 47 -12.39 -6.68 -22.31
C ASP A 47 -12.88 -8.04 -22.80
N THR A 48 -11.96 -8.86 -23.32
CA THR A 48 -12.26 -10.16 -23.93
C THR A 48 -12.23 -11.31 -22.91
N ARG A 49 -11.96 -11.03 -21.62
CA ARG A 49 -11.97 -12.07 -20.59
C ARG A 49 -13.39 -12.62 -20.39
N THR A 50 -13.51 -13.93 -20.46
CA THR A 50 -14.72 -14.66 -20.04
C THR A 50 -14.91 -14.58 -18.52
N PRO A 51 -16.13 -14.72 -17.99
CA PRO A 51 -16.37 -14.79 -16.54
C PRO A 51 -15.49 -15.82 -15.82
N ALA A 52 -15.19 -16.96 -16.44
CA ALA A 52 -14.29 -17.98 -15.90
C ALA A 52 -12.82 -17.52 -15.81
N GLN A 53 -12.33 -16.75 -16.78
CA GLN A 53 -10.99 -16.16 -16.73
C GLN A 53 -10.90 -15.08 -15.66
N ILE A 54 -11.93 -14.23 -15.54
CA ILE A 54 -12.01 -13.21 -14.49
C ILE A 54 -12.05 -13.89 -13.12
N TRP A 55 -12.84 -14.96 -12.97
CA TRP A 55 -12.87 -15.77 -11.76
C TRP A 55 -11.50 -16.34 -11.41
N ALA A 56 -10.78 -16.95 -12.36
CA ALA A 56 -9.46 -17.51 -12.09
C ALA A 56 -8.47 -16.43 -11.59
N GLN A 57 -8.51 -15.23 -12.17
CA GLN A 57 -7.69 -14.10 -11.75
C GLN A 57 -8.06 -13.61 -10.34
N LEU A 58 -9.36 -13.40 -10.08
CA LEU A 58 -9.86 -13.00 -8.76
C LEU A 58 -9.55 -14.05 -7.70
N ASN A 59 -9.76 -15.33 -8.01
CA ASN A 59 -9.51 -16.43 -7.10
C ASN A 59 -8.02 -16.53 -6.74
N ASN A 60 -7.12 -16.33 -7.71
CA ASN A 60 -5.68 -16.27 -7.46
C ASN A 60 -5.31 -15.06 -6.58
N PHE A 61 -5.91 -13.90 -6.84
CA PHE A 61 -5.71 -12.71 -6.01
C PHE A 61 -6.19 -12.90 -4.56
N ILE A 62 -7.35 -13.55 -4.36
CA ILE A 62 -7.85 -13.89 -3.03
C ILE A 62 -6.93 -14.91 -2.36
N ASN A 63 -6.45 -15.93 -3.08
CA ASN A 63 -5.59 -16.99 -2.53
C ASN A 63 -4.23 -16.46 -2.05
N GLN A 64 -3.62 -15.51 -2.76
CA GLN A 64 -2.33 -14.96 -2.37
C GLN A 64 -2.42 -14.03 -1.15
N ASP A 65 -3.62 -13.50 -0.84
CA ASP A 65 -3.83 -12.64 0.31
C ASP A 65 -4.34 -13.42 1.52
N ALA A 66 -3.58 -13.42 2.61
CA ALA A 66 -3.92 -14.18 3.81
C ALA A 66 -5.26 -13.73 4.45
N TYR A 67 -5.56 -12.44 4.39
CA TYR A 67 -6.80 -11.89 4.93
C TYR A 67 -8.00 -12.31 4.07
N LEU A 68 -7.94 -12.08 2.76
CA LEU A 68 -9.03 -12.45 1.85
C LEU A 68 -9.26 -13.95 1.85
N ASN A 69 -8.20 -14.75 1.79
CA ASN A 69 -8.32 -16.21 1.76
C ASN A 69 -9.00 -16.77 3.02
N SER A 70 -8.70 -16.21 4.20
CA SER A 70 -9.29 -16.65 5.47
C SER A 70 -10.75 -16.17 5.68
N HIS A 71 -11.21 -15.18 4.91
CA HIS A 71 -12.54 -14.57 5.04
C HIS A 71 -13.49 -14.91 3.88
N ARG A 72 -13.22 -15.99 3.14
CA ARG A 72 -14.08 -16.41 2.03
C ARG A 72 -15.53 -16.69 2.47
N GLY A 73 -16.45 -16.20 1.65
CA GLY A 73 -17.89 -16.15 1.80
C GLY A 73 -18.37 -15.30 2.98
N GLN A 74 -17.65 -14.22 3.23
CA GLN A 74 -18.03 -13.14 4.14
C GLN A 74 -17.75 -11.80 3.44
N TYR A 75 -18.40 -10.74 3.91
CA TYR A 75 -17.93 -9.40 3.58
C TYR A 75 -16.59 -9.14 4.29
N ALA A 76 -15.70 -8.44 3.61
CA ALA A 76 -14.48 -7.90 4.22
C ALA A 76 -14.86 -7.05 5.44
N LYS A 77 -14.03 -7.07 6.47
CA LYS A 77 -14.18 -6.26 7.68
C LYS A 77 -13.55 -4.89 7.44
N ARG A 78 -14.22 -3.86 7.95
CA ARG A 78 -13.69 -2.50 7.97
C ARG A 78 -12.39 -2.45 8.77
N ASN A 79 -11.35 -1.89 8.18
CA ASN A 79 -9.99 -1.81 8.71
C ASN A 79 -9.42 -3.17 9.15
N GLY A 80 -9.88 -4.26 8.52
CA GLY A 80 -9.51 -5.63 8.89
C GLY A 80 -8.14 -6.06 8.37
N VAL A 81 -7.56 -5.31 7.44
CA VAL A 81 -6.29 -5.64 6.77
C VAL A 81 -5.20 -4.76 7.36
N ILE A 82 -4.18 -5.36 7.96
CA ILE A 82 -3.01 -4.62 8.43
C ILE A 82 -1.99 -4.58 7.29
N LEU A 83 -1.52 -3.39 6.93
CA LEU A 83 -0.48 -3.24 5.92
C LEU A 83 0.83 -3.86 6.41
N PRO A 84 1.69 -4.35 5.48
CA PRO A 84 2.96 -4.95 5.86
C PRO A 84 3.80 -4.05 6.76
N TYR A 85 4.52 -4.68 7.69
CA TYR A 85 5.42 -3.96 8.58
C TYR A 85 6.66 -3.50 7.80
N PHE A 86 7.08 -2.27 8.07
CA PHE A 86 8.36 -1.75 7.59
C PHE A 86 9.37 -1.71 8.74
N HIS A 87 10.64 -1.65 8.37
CA HIS A 87 11.76 -1.50 9.30
C HIS A 87 12.62 -0.33 8.86
N ARG A 88 12.70 0.72 9.68
CA ARG A 88 13.50 1.91 9.38
C ARG A 88 14.62 2.08 10.40
N LEU A 89 15.78 2.49 9.91
CA LEU A 89 16.94 2.81 10.73
C LEU A 89 17.43 4.21 10.37
N ASP A 90 17.43 5.12 11.33
CA ASP A 90 17.88 6.50 11.17
C ASP A 90 19.20 6.70 11.92
N LEU A 91 20.17 7.34 11.27
CA LEU A 91 21.52 7.56 11.80
C LEU A 91 21.79 9.05 11.97
N HIS A 92 22.34 9.42 13.12
CA HIS A 92 22.87 10.75 13.38
C HIS A 92 24.31 10.59 13.87
N LEU A 93 25.24 11.31 13.24
CA LEU A 93 26.65 11.39 13.63
C LEU A 93 27.02 12.87 13.79
N ALA A 94 27.66 13.22 14.90
CA ALA A 94 28.19 14.55 15.13
C ALA A 94 29.61 14.45 15.67
N GLN A 95 30.48 15.36 15.24
CA GLN A 95 31.86 15.47 15.69
C GLN A 95 32.20 16.92 16.00
N ASP A 96 32.70 17.13 17.22
CA ASP A 96 33.23 18.41 17.68
C ASP A 96 34.70 18.57 17.30
N PHE A 97 35.04 19.75 16.80
CA PHE A 97 36.38 20.21 16.53
C PHE A 97 36.65 21.47 17.35
N TYR A 98 37.67 21.42 18.20
CA TYR A 98 38.03 22.56 19.04
C TYR A 98 38.95 23.52 18.29
N VAL A 99 38.54 24.77 18.18
CA VAL A 99 39.32 25.83 17.54
C VAL A 99 39.63 26.93 18.55
N LYS A 100 40.89 27.36 18.63
CA LYS A 100 41.29 28.49 19.48
C LYS A 100 41.25 29.78 18.68
N SER A 101 40.63 30.81 19.25
CA SER A 101 40.72 32.19 18.78
C SER A 101 41.24 33.05 19.94
N GLY A 102 42.51 33.42 19.89
CA GLY A 102 43.21 34.02 21.04
C GLY A 102 43.21 33.10 22.27
N ASN A 103 42.74 33.64 23.41
CA ASN A 103 42.63 32.90 24.68
C ASN A 103 41.30 32.15 24.82
N VAL A 104 40.39 32.25 23.84
CA VAL A 104 39.07 31.65 23.89
C VAL A 104 39.06 30.35 23.07
N LYS A 105 38.56 29.27 23.68
CA LYS A 105 38.37 27.96 23.03
C LYS A 105 36.94 27.88 22.51
N ASN A 106 36.75 27.92 21.20
CA ASN A 106 35.45 27.73 20.56
C ASN A 106 35.32 26.29 20.03
N THR A 107 34.10 25.91 19.65
CA THR A 107 33.81 24.59 19.06
C THR A 107 33.15 24.77 17.70
N ILE A 108 33.62 24.02 16.71
CA ILE A 108 32.93 23.77 15.44
C ILE A 108 32.41 22.34 15.51
N GLU A 109 31.11 22.14 15.46
CA GLU A 109 30.48 20.83 15.32
C GLU A 109 30.11 20.61 13.86
N ILE A 110 30.45 19.45 13.33
CA ILE A 110 29.99 18.96 12.03
C ILE A 110 29.07 17.77 12.29
N SER A 111 27.86 17.79 11.71
CA SER A 111 26.89 16.71 11.84
C SER A 111 26.46 16.14 10.48
N VAL A 112 26.08 14.87 10.48
CA VAL A 112 25.44 14.19 9.36
C VAL A 112 24.24 13.41 9.90
N ASP A 113 23.07 13.72 9.35
CA ASP A 113 21.81 13.06 9.62
C ASP A 113 21.41 12.25 8.40
N ILE A 114 21.15 10.95 8.56
CA ILE A 114 20.71 10.05 7.50
C ILE A 114 19.42 9.36 7.92
N ILE A 115 18.32 9.76 7.30
CA ILE A 115 17.02 9.10 7.43
C ILE A 115 17.00 7.88 6.52
N ASN A 116 16.49 6.76 7.02
CA ASN A 116 16.43 5.48 6.34
C ASN A 116 17.83 4.99 5.87
N PHE A 117 18.81 5.04 6.77
CA PHE A 117 20.18 4.62 6.58
C PHE A 117 20.32 3.17 6.07
N ALA A 118 19.43 2.26 6.48
CA ALA A 118 19.42 0.90 5.94
C ALA A 118 19.18 0.88 4.42
N ASN A 119 18.33 1.78 3.90
CA ASN A 119 18.10 1.93 2.46
C ASN A 119 19.32 2.48 1.71
N LEU A 120 20.09 3.36 2.33
CA LEU A 120 21.37 3.85 1.80
C LEU A 120 22.37 2.69 1.60
N ILE A 121 22.41 1.75 2.55
CA ILE A 121 23.27 0.55 2.47
C ILE A 121 22.74 -0.43 1.43
N ASN A 122 21.42 -0.68 1.43
CA ASN A 122 20.77 -1.59 0.50
C ASN A 122 19.40 -1.05 0.08
N ARG A 123 19.24 -0.79 -1.22
CA ARG A 123 18.00 -0.25 -1.82
C ARG A 123 16.73 -1.06 -1.54
N SER A 124 16.86 -2.33 -1.14
CA SER A 124 15.73 -3.21 -0.82
C SER A 124 15.34 -3.19 0.66
N TRP A 125 16.04 -2.43 1.50
CA TRP A 125 15.72 -2.26 2.92
C TRP A 125 15.00 -0.94 3.20
N GLY A 126 14.22 -0.91 4.28
CA GLY A 126 13.45 0.28 4.65
C GLY A 126 12.42 0.70 3.62
N LEU A 127 11.87 -0.27 2.88
CA LEU A 127 10.79 -0.05 1.93
C LEU A 127 9.44 -0.16 2.65
N TYR A 128 8.59 0.83 2.43
CA TYR A 128 7.19 0.79 2.85
C TYR A 128 6.39 0.01 1.81
N GLN A 129 5.29 -0.58 2.24
CA GLN A 129 4.33 -1.21 1.33
C GLN A 129 2.94 -0.61 1.55
N ASP A 130 2.28 -0.37 0.43
CA ASP A 130 0.90 0.11 0.35
C ASP A 130 0.03 -0.91 -0.38
N SER A 131 -1.28 -0.72 -0.36
CA SER A 131 -2.18 -1.43 -1.27
C SER A 131 -1.79 -1.20 -2.74
N TYR A 132 -2.01 -2.21 -3.58
CA TYR A 132 -1.58 -2.20 -4.98
C TYR A 132 -2.12 -1.05 -5.84
N ASN A 133 -3.22 -0.43 -5.41
CA ASN A 133 -3.84 0.74 -6.05
C ASN A 133 -3.78 2.00 -5.18
N GLY A 134 -2.84 2.04 -4.22
CA GLY A 134 -2.62 3.16 -3.32
C GLY A 134 -3.55 3.18 -2.11
N PHE A 135 -3.26 4.08 -1.17
CA PHE A 135 -4.02 4.26 0.07
C PHE A 135 -5.15 5.28 -0.15
N ASN A 136 -6.35 4.81 -0.49
CA ASN A 136 -7.52 5.68 -0.64
C ASN A 136 -8.29 5.78 0.68
N SER A 137 -7.83 6.65 1.58
CA SER A 137 -8.45 6.88 2.89
C SER A 137 -8.69 5.58 3.69
N GLY A 138 -7.69 4.71 3.78
CA GLY A 138 -7.82 3.45 4.52
C GLY A 138 -8.62 2.38 3.78
N SER A 139 -8.75 2.48 2.45
CA SER A 139 -9.44 1.48 1.64
C SER A 139 -8.66 1.14 0.37
N THR A 140 -8.82 -0.09 -0.09
CA THR A 140 -8.32 -0.57 -1.38
C THR A 140 -9.47 -1.18 -2.17
N THR A 141 -9.68 -0.64 -3.36
CA THR A 141 -10.75 -1.08 -4.26
C THR A 141 -10.28 -2.29 -5.06
N VAL A 142 -10.96 -3.43 -4.90
CA VAL A 142 -10.60 -4.66 -5.64
C VAL A 142 -11.61 -4.95 -6.74
N LEU A 143 -12.90 -4.89 -6.40
CA LEU A 143 -13.97 -5.11 -7.36
C LEU A 143 -14.58 -3.80 -7.82
N LYS A 144 -15.27 -3.85 -8.96
CA LYS A 144 -16.10 -2.77 -9.44
C LYS A 144 -17.52 -3.26 -9.67
N TYR A 145 -18.48 -2.57 -9.09
CA TYR A 145 -19.89 -2.83 -9.30
C TYR A 145 -20.31 -2.38 -10.71
N GLN A 146 -21.04 -3.26 -11.41
CA GLN A 146 -21.45 -3.10 -12.82
C GLN A 146 -22.98 -3.08 -12.96
N GLY A 147 -23.69 -2.81 -11.86
CA GLY A 147 -25.15 -2.77 -11.82
C GLY A 147 -25.77 -4.13 -11.51
N ILE A 148 -27.10 -4.19 -11.58
CA ILE A 148 -27.89 -5.40 -11.34
C ILE A 148 -28.17 -6.10 -12.68
N ASP A 149 -28.07 -7.41 -12.70
CA ASP A 149 -28.61 -8.21 -13.78
C ASP A 149 -30.15 -8.23 -13.69
N SER A 150 -30.82 -7.71 -14.72
CA SER A 150 -32.28 -7.58 -14.75
C SER A 150 -33.02 -8.92 -14.75
N SER A 151 -32.36 -10.03 -15.10
CA SER A 151 -32.97 -11.36 -15.19
C SER A 151 -32.82 -12.14 -13.88
N THR A 152 -31.68 -12.02 -13.19
CA THR A 152 -31.42 -12.75 -11.95
C THR A 152 -31.67 -11.90 -10.70
N GLY A 153 -31.69 -10.58 -10.84
CA GLY A 153 -31.71 -9.64 -9.72
C GLY A 153 -30.39 -9.57 -8.94
N GLN A 154 -29.33 -10.22 -9.42
CA GLN A 154 -28.04 -10.26 -8.74
C GLN A 154 -27.16 -9.08 -9.14
N ALA A 155 -26.30 -8.66 -8.21
CA ALA A 155 -25.29 -7.64 -8.47
C ALA A 155 -24.17 -8.22 -9.33
N LYS A 156 -23.84 -7.51 -10.41
CA LYS A 156 -22.72 -7.83 -11.30
C LYS A 156 -21.47 -7.08 -10.87
N TYR A 157 -20.34 -7.75 -10.95
CA TYR A 157 -19.04 -7.18 -10.61
C TYR A 157 -18.01 -7.47 -11.70
N SER A 158 -17.03 -6.58 -11.85
CA SER A 158 -15.81 -6.85 -12.60
C SER A 158 -14.60 -6.84 -11.68
N PHE A 159 -13.54 -7.53 -12.11
CA PHE A 159 -12.20 -7.45 -11.53
C PHE A 159 -11.29 -6.69 -12.49
N PRO A 160 -11.00 -5.40 -12.25
CA PRO A 160 -10.22 -4.57 -13.16
C PRO A 160 -8.79 -5.05 -13.34
N TYR A 161 -8.17 -4.68 -14.46
CA TYR A 161 -6.72 -4.80 -14.63
C TYR A 161 -5.98 -3.78 -13.76
N LEU A 162 -4.74 -4.08 -13.40
CA LEU A 162 -3.82 -3.11 -12.81
C LEU A 162 -3.49 -2.02 -13.84
N ASP A 163 -3.19 -2.45 -15.07
CA ASP A 163 -3.04 -1.59 -16.23
C ASP A 163 -3.95 -2.11 -17.34
N LYS A 164 -5.05 -1.39 -17.55
CA LYS A 164 -6.04 -1.71 -18.57
C LYS A 164 -5.48 -1.62 -20.00
N ASN A 165 -4.56 -0.69 -20.27
CA ASN A 165 -4.06 -0.47 -21.63
C ASN A 165 -3.14 -1.59 -22.08
N ASN A 166 -2.39 -2.16 -21.14
CA ASN A 166 -1.46 -3.26 -21.39
C ASN A 166 -2.01 -4.63 -20.93
N LEU A 167 -3.28 -4.69 -20.49
CA LEU A 167 -3.95 -5.90 -19.99
C LEU A 167 -3.17 -6.62 -18.87
N ILE A 168 -2.53 -5.84 -17.99
CA ILE A 168 -1.74 -6.38 -16.88
C ILE A 168 -2.66 -6.68 -15.70
N PRO A 169 -2.79 -7.94 -15.26
CA PRO A 169 -3.70 -8.31 -14.18
C PRO A 169 -3.19 -7.82 -12.82
N VAL A 170 -4.11 -7.55 -11.91
CA VAL A 170 -3.80 -7.39 -10.49
C VAL A 170 -3.47 -8.78 -9.92
N THR A 171 -2.29 -8.92 -9.33
CA THR A 171 -1.78 -10.22 -8.82
C THR A 171 -1.28 -10.16 -7.39
N LYS A 172 -1.11 -8.98 -6.81
CA LYS A 172 -0.59 -8.78 -5.45
C LYS A 172 -1.44 -7.76 -4.71
N SER A 173 -1.70 -8.01 -3.44
CA SER A 173 -2.41 -7.06 -2.57
C SER A 173 -1.61 -5.81 -2.26
N PHE A 174 -0.29 -5.99 -2.10
CA PHE A 174 0.61 -4.93 -1.65
C PHE A 174 1.77 -4.74 -2.62
N ILE A 175 2.16 -3.48 -2.79
CA ILE A 175 3.30 -3.07 -3.63
C ILE A 175 4.23 -2.19 -2.80
N TYR A 176 5.49 -2.11 -3.21
CA TYR A 176 6.43 -1.20 -2.57
C TYR A 176 6.11 0.25 -2.92
N ASP A 177 6.12 1.10 -1.90
CA ASP A 177 6.04 2.53 -2.08
C ASP A 177 7.26 3.05 -2.86
N THR A 178 7.01 4.00 -3.75
CA THR A 178 8.04 4.59 -4.60
C THR A 178 8.35 6.04 -4.24
N SER A 179 7.62 6.59 -3.27
CA SER A 179 7.80 7.94 -2.76
C SER A 179 9.05 8.09 -1.90
N GLN A 180 9.24 9.30 -1.37
CA GLN A 180 10.33 9.65 -0.47
C GLN A 180 10.34 8.82 0.83
N LEU A 181 9.20 8.25 1.25
CA LEU A 181 9.12 7.41 2.46
C LEU A 181 10.03 6.19 2.36
N SER A 182 10.13 5.60 1.17
CA SER A 182 10.95 4.43 0.87
C SER A 182 12.34 4.78 0.30
N ARG A 183 12.85 5.99 0.58
CA ARG A 183 14.14 6.48 0.09
C ARG A 183 14.95 7.07 1.24
N TYR A 184 16.27 6.91 1.19
CA TYR A 184 17.15 7.60 2.13
C TYR A 184 17.17 9.11 1.88
N GLN A 185 17.39 9.87 2.94
CA GLN A 185 17.65 11.31 2.89
C GLN A 185 18.85 11.62 3.77
N ALA A 186 19.70 12.53 3.32
CA ALA A 186 20.88 12.94 4.09
C ALA A 186 20.93 14.46 4.23
N GLN A 187 21.28 14.93 5.43
CA GLN A 187 21.50 16.33 5.73
C GLN A 187 22.86 16.48 6.41
N VAL A 188 23.61 17.52 6.05
CA VAL A 188 24.88 17.88 6.67
C VAL A 188 24.70 19.21 7.41
N GLY A 189 25.14 19.25 8.66
CA GLY A 189 25.08 20.42 9.53
C GLY A 189 26.46 20.94 9.90
N ILE A 190 26.57 22.25 10.08
CA ILE A 190 27.71 22.89 10.71
C ILE A 190 27.19 23.86 11.78
N ARG A 191 27.76 23.78 12.98
CA ARG A 191 27.38 24.63 14.11
C ARG A 191 28.63 25.21 14.76
N TYR A 192 28.63 26.52 14.99
CA TYR A 192 29.68 27.21 15.73
C TYR A 192 29.19 27.58 17.12
N ILE A 193 29.94 27.19 18.15
CA ILE A 193 29.61 27.44 19.56
C ILE A 193 30.66 28.41 20.12
N PHE A 194 30.20 29.61 20.45
CA PHE A 194 30.99 30.64 21.13
C PHE A 194 31.11 30.29 22.62
N ASN A 195 32.33 30.35 23.17
CA ASN A 195 32.59 30.22 24.60
C ASN A 195 33.25 31.47 25.18
#